data_AF-A0A7C1B9J5-F1
#
_entry.id   AF-A0A7C1B9J5-F1
#
_cell.length_a   1.000
_cell.length_b   1.000
_cell.length_c   1.000
_cell.angle_alpha   90.00
_cell.angle_beta   90.00
_cell.angle_gamma   90.00
#
_symmetry.space_group_name_H-M   'P 1'
#
loop_
_entity.id
_entity.type
_entity.pdbx_description
1 polymer ?
#
loop_
_entity_poly.entity_id
_entity_poly.type
_entity_poly.pdbx_seq_one_letter_code
_entity_poly.pdbx_strand_id
1 'polypeptide(L)'
;MVRRHKRWRKKVAEQRGGYLVNTEPPLPPFASTPDEIQRAVERNSIKRGVFFIKNLVTLNFVALIRRIEHISSEYDKEEWHEAASDLWIDVEALKALDACEPPIPYPYYFCTPDILVHYPELVMYYRNVAMVSQKVMNDMGLSTIAYEAGQTPPADIATDLAHHFNRIVSALVTTGEVTPERHLEMAYTNLGTSFDGSWRNEVGRLAYVEVITPLLLHLHKQGCLHSVVYTLKGPIPLGGEEIPPRTPQKLIVDTGTDLEAELKHLEEQRVVYREVRLRNGNRLLLNRQITWYDVEGNAHRIGPDMLSSSDETDILWGGELKGGADPAGS
;
A
#
# COMPACT_ATOMS: atom_id res chain seq x y z
N MET A 1 3.16 55.55 38.32
CA MET A 1 2.40 56.76 37.92
C MET A 1 2.00 56.65 36.45
N VAL A 2 0.72 56.35 36.23
CA VAL A 2 -0.21 56.65 35.11
C VAL A 2 0.33 57.09 33.72
N ARG A 3 0.00 56.23 32.73
CA ARG A 3 -0.55 56.43 31.36
C ARG A 3 -0.10 57.62 30.47
N ARG A 4 0.12 57.31 29.17
CA ARG A 4 -0.80 57.74 28.10
C ARG A 4 -0.68 56.92 26.81
N HIS A 5 -1.82 56.34 26.42
CA HIS A 5 -2.09 55.67 25.16
C HIS A 5 -1.98 56.63 23.96
N LYS A 6 -1.42 56.15 22.84
CA LYS A 6 -1.66 56.74 21.52
C LYS A 6 -2.53 55.81 20.68
N ARG A 7 -3.74 56.30 20.44
CA ARG A 7 -4.77 55.88 19.48
C ARG A 7 -4.19 55.62 18.09
N TRP A 8 -4.39 54.41 17.55
CA TRP A 8 -4.47 54.13 16.11
C TRP A 8 -5.42 52.94 15.87
N ARG A 9 -6.69 53.11 16.25
CA ARG A 9 -7.80 52.21 15.87
C ARG A 9 -9.05 53.06 15.65
N LYS A 10 -9.21 53.59 14.44
CA LYS A 10 -10.49 54.05 13.88
C LYS A 10 -10.28 54.43 12.42
N LYS A 11 -10.30 53.45 11.51
CA LYS A 11 -10.55 53.64 10.06
C LYS A 11 -10.61 52.31 9.28
N VAL A 12 -11.39 51.32 9.76
CA VAL A 12 -11.76 50.16 8.91
C VAL A 12 -13.21 49.70 9.14
N ALA A 13 -13.91 50.21 10.16
CA ALA A 13 -15.30 49.88 10.42
C ALA A 13 -16.21 50.90 9.71
N GLU A 14 -16.39 50.78 8.40
CA GLU A 14 -17.51 51.35 7.62
C GLU A 14 -17.29 51.02 6.14
N GLN A 15 -17.49 49.76 5.76
CA GLN A 15 -17.77 49.31 4.37
C GLN A 15 -17.91 47.78 4.31
N ARG A 16 -18.92 47.21 4.98
CA ARG A 16 -19.43 45.85 4.69
C ARG A 16 -20.93 45.79 5.01
N GLY A 17 -21.71 46.62 4.32
CA GLY A 17 -23.15 46.40 4.19
C GLY A 17 -23.37 45.43 3.03
N GLY A 18 -24.02 44.29 3.29
CA GLY A 18 -24.55 43.43 2.23
C GLY A 18 -24.06 41.98 2.17
N TYR A 19 -23.62 41.36 3.27
CA TYR A 19 -23.69 39.90 3.34
C TYR A 19 -25.06 39.55 3.91
N LEU A 20 -25.90 38.93 3.06
CA LEU A 20 -27.12 38.26 3.49
C LEU A 20 -26.79 37.42 4.73
N VAL A 21 -27.53 37.63 5.82
CA VAL A 21 -27.43 36.79 7.01
C VAL A 21 -27.72 35.38 6.54
N ASN A 22 -26.70 34.52 6.54
CA ASN A 22 -26.86 33.14 6.14
C ASN A 22 -27.88 32.52 7.10
N THR A 23 -29.07 32.20 6.60
CA THR A 23 -30.17 31.59 7.37
C THR A 23 -29.94 30.11 7.63
N GLU A 24 -28.85 29.56 7.09
CA GLU A 24 -28.42 28.20 7.38
C GLU A 24 -27.98 28.08 8.84
N PRO A 25 -28.36 26.98 9.53
CA PRO A 25 -27.87 26.73 10.87
C PRO A 25 -26.33 26.78 10.88
N PRO A 26 -25.71 27.27 11.97
CA PRO A 26 -24.26 27.25 12.08
C PRO A 26 -23.78 25.83 11.83
N LEU A 27 -22.81 25.69 10.92
CA LEU A 27 -22.19 24.41 10.64
C LEU A 27 -21.69 23.80 11.96
N PRO A 28 -21.85 22.48 12.14
CA PRO A 28 -21.35 21.83 13.34
C PRO A 28 -19.84 22.07 13.47
N PRO A 29 -19.29 22.02 14.70
CA PRO A 29 -17.83 22.01 14.84
C PRO A 29 -17.28 20.84 14.04
N PHE A 30 -16.47 21.14 13.02
CA PHE A 30 -15.83 20.13 12.17
C PHE A 30 -14.69 19.39 12.87
N ALA A 31 -14.37 19.78 14.11
CA ALA A 31 -13.37 19.12 14.93
C ALA A 31 -13.98 17.89 15.61
N SER A 32 -13.35 16.74 15.42
CA SER A 32 -13.68 15.51 16.12
C SER A 32 -13.54 15.67 17.63
N THR A 33 -14.49 15.13 18.37
CA THR A 33 -14.43 14.99 19.83
C THR A 33 -13.39 13.95 20.24
N PRO A 34 -12.86 13.99 21.48
CA PRO A 34 -11.95 12.96 21.99
C PRO A 34 -12.52 11.54 21.88
N ASP A 35 -13.81 11.35 22.14
CA ASP A 35 -14.49 10.04 22.03
C ASP A 35 -14.61 9.57 20.56
N GLU A 36 -14.76 10.48 19.61
CA GLU A 36 -14.73 10.16 18.18
C GLU A 36 -13.33 9.74 17.73
N ILE A 37 -12.28 10.45 18.20
CA ILE A 37 -10.89 10.09 17.93
C ILE A 37 -10.57 8.72 18.52
N GLN A 38 -10.93 8.45 19.77
CA GLN A 38 -10.70 7.15 20.40
C GLN A 38 -11.38 6.02 19.62
N ARG A 39 -12.66 6.17 19.28
CA ARG A 39 -13.40 5.18 18.48
C ARG A 39 -12.77 4.97 17.10
N ALA A 40 -12.27 6.03 16.46
CA ALA A 40 -11.58 5.94 15.18
C ALA A 40 -10.26 5.17 15.30
N VAL A 41 -9.45 5.46 16.33
CA VAL A 41 -8.20 4.75 16.63
C VAL A 41 -8.45 3.26 16.89
N GLU A 42 -9.43 2.92 17.74
CA GLU A 42 -9.79 1.53 18.03
C GLU A 42 -10.22 0.77 16.78
N ARG A 43 -11.14 1.35 15.99
CA ARG A 43 -11.61 0.75 14.73
C ARG A 43 -10.47 0.56 13.73
N ASN A 44 -9.61 1.57 13.57
CA ASN A 44 -8.46 1.51 12.68
C ASN A 44 -7.48 0.41 13.11
N SER A 45 -7.22 0.29 14.42
CA SER A 45 -6.31 -0.71 14.99
C SER A 45 -6.82 -2.14 14.78
N ILE A 46 -8.13 -2.37 14.98
CA ILE A 46 -8.77 -3.67 14.71
C ILE A 46 -8.70 -3.99 13.22
N LYS A 47 -9.08 -3.06 12.34
CA LYS A 47 -9.04 -3.26 10.87
C LYS A 47 -7.61 -3.57 10.41
N ARG A 48 -6.62 -2.83 10.91
CA ARG A 48 -5.19 -3.07 10.66
C ARG A 48 -4.76 -4.46 11.13
N GLY A 49 -5.10 -4.83 12.37
CA GLY A 49 -4.75 -6.14 12.94
C GLY A 49 -5.33 -7.29 12.12
N VAL A 50 -6.62 -7.20 11.73
CA VAL A 50 -7.27 -8.20 10.86
C VAL A 50 -6.59 -8.26 9.49
N PHE A 51 -6.24 -7.12 8.89
CA PHE A 51 -5.52 -7.08 7.62
C PHE A 51 -4.16 -7.79 7.73
N PHE A 52 -3.39 -7.51 8.77
CA PHE A 52 -2.05 -8.09 8.98
C PHE A 52 -2.13 -9.59 9.23
N ILE A 53 -3.02 -10.06 10.11
CA ILE A 53 -3.20 -11.49 10.39
C ILE A 53 -3.61 -12.25 9.13
N LYS A 54 -4.56 -11.71 8.34
CA LYS A 54 -4.96 -12.35 7.08
C LYS A 54 -3.79 -12.49 6.12
N ASN A 55 -2.98 -11.44 5.94
CA ASN A 55 -1.81 -11.51 5.07
C ASN A 55 -0.72 -12.46 5.59
N LEU A 56 -0.49 -12.53 6.91
CA LEU A 56 0.46 -13.47 7.51
C LEU A 56 0.06 -14.93 7.28
N VAL A 57 -1.20 -15.27 7.57
CA VAL A 57 -1.75 -16.62 7.35
C VAL A 57 -1.63 -17.02 5.90
N THR A 58 -1.97 -16.08 5.02
CA THR A 58 -1.94 -16.23 3.58
C THR A 58 -0.55 -16.52 3.03
N LEU A 59 0.43 -15.70 3.40
CA LEU A 59 1.79 -15.84 2.89
C LEU A 59 2.47 -17.10 3.41
N ASN A 60 1.96 -17.66 4.51
CA ASN A 60 2.46 -18.89 5.12
C ASN A 60 3.99 -18.87 5.27
N PHE A 61 4.54 -17.76 5.75
CA PHE A 61 5.99 -17.54 5.85
C PHE A 61 6.69 -18.62 6.70
N VAL A 62 5.96 -19.22 7.64
CA VAL A 62 6.41 -20.37 8.43
C VAL A 62 6.80 -21.57 7.56
N ALA A 63 6.09 -21.83 6.45
CA ALA A 63 6.46 -22.90 5.52
C ALA A 63 7.81 -22.62 4.83
N LEU A 64 8.11 -21.36 4.52
CA LEU A 64 9.41 -20.97 3.97
C LEU A 64 10.52 -21.17 4.99
N ILE A 65 10.28 -20.81 6.25
CA ILE A 65 11.25 -21.03 7.34
C ILE A 65 11.57 -22.52 7.45
N ARG A 66 10.54 -23.39 7.50
CA ARG A 66 10.75 -24.85 7.56
C ARG A 66 11.51 -25.39 6.35
N ARG A 67 11.27 -24.83 5.17
CA ARG A 67 12.02 -25.19 3.95
C ARG A 67 13.49 -24.83 4.10
N ILE A 68 13.78 -23.64 4.59
CA ILE A 68 15.15 -23.18 4.84
C ILE A 68 15.84 -24.02 5.92
N GLU A 69 15.15 -24.35 7.01
CA GLU A 69 15.67 -25.25 8.05
C GLU A 69 16.06 -26.61 7.48
N HIS A 70 15.24 -27.18 6.59
CA HIS A 70 15.55 -28.43 5.92
C HIS A 70 16.77 -28.33 5.01
N ILE A 71 16.84 -27.32 4.14
CA ILE A 71 18.01 -27.07 3.28
C ILE A 71 19.28 -26.90 4.13
N SER A 72 19.16 -26.17 5.24
CA SER A 72 20.26 -25.91 6.18
C SER A 72 20.70 -27.13 6.97
N SER A 73 19.90 -28.19 7.02
CA SER A 73 20.28 -29.46 7.65
C SER A 73 21.07 -30.38 6.73
N GLU A 74 21.03 -30.13 5.42
CA GLU A 74 21.61 -31.01 4.38
C GLU A 74 22.73 -30.34 3.57
N TYR A 75 22.96 -29.03 3.74
CA TYR A 75 23.97 -28.30 2.97
C TYR A 75 25.40 -28.75 3.30
N ASP A 76 26.26 -28.75 2.29
CA ASP A 76 27.69 -28.97 2.41
C ASP A 76 28.40 -27.62 2.58
N LYS A 77 29.14 -27.44 3.67
CA LYS A 77 29.78 -26.17 3.98
C LYS A 77 30.96 -25.89 3.07
N GLU A 78 31.75 -26.92 2.75
CA GLU A 78 32.91 -26.84 1.89
C GLU A 78 32.51 -26.47 0.46
N GLU A 79 31.44 -27.07 -0.07
CA GLU A 79 30.88 -26.77 -1.39
C GLU A 79 30.52 -25.27 -1.51
N TRP A 80 29.88 -24.70 -0.49
CA TRP A 80 29.52 -23.28 -0.49
C TRP A 80 30.73 -22.35 -0.39
N HIS A 81 31.78 -22.73 0.34
CA HIS A 81 33.03 -21.97 0.38
C HIS A 81 33.72 -21.96 -0.99
N GLU A 82 33.76 -23.11 -1.67
CA GLU A 82 34.34 -23.22 -3.02
C GLU A 82 33.54 -22.40 -4.04
N ALA A 83 32.21 -22.44 -3.96
CA ALA A 83 31.31 -21.71 -4.86
C ALA A 83 31.13 -20.22 -4.50
N ALA A 84 31.64 -19.74 -3.37
CA ALA A 84 31.33 -18.41 -2.83
C ALA A 84 31.58 -17.28 -3.84
N SER A 85 32.72 -17.32 -4.55
CA SER A 85 33.06 -16.32 -5.57
C SER A 85 32.06 -16.31 -6.72
N ASP A 86 31.69 -17.49 -7.21
CA ASP A 86 30.75 -17.63 -8.32
C ASP A 86 29.34 -17.21 -7.91
N LEU A 87 28.97 -17.43 -6.64
CA LEU A 87 27.68 -17.04 -6.04
C LEU A 87 27.62 -15.57 -5.59
N TRP A 88 28.71 -14.82 -5.77
CA TRP A 88 28.87 -13.42 -5.30
C TRP A 88 28.67 -13.25 -3.79
N ILE A 89 29.13 -14.24 -3.04
CA ILE A 89 29.19 -14.20 -1.59
C ILE A 89 30.60 -13.76 -1.18
N ASP A 90 30.67 -12.70 -0.37
CA ASP A 90 31.92 -12.30 0.26
C ASP A 90 32.37 -13.38 1.26
N VAL A 91 33.59 -13.89 1.09
CA VAL A 91 34.19 -14.91 1.97
C VAL A 91 34.28 -14.41 3.42
N GLU A 92 34.46 -13.11 3.64
CA GLU A 92 34.45 -12.55 5.00
C GLU A 92 33.07 -12.68 5.67
N ALA A 93 31.98 -12.66 4.88
CA ALA A 93 30.65 -12.91 5.41
C ALA A 93 30.47 -14.38 5.85
N LEU A 94 30.99 -15.34 5.07
CA LEU A 94 30.98 -16.75 5.47
C LEU A 94 31.80 -16.99 6.74
N LYS A 95 32.98 -16.37 6.83
CA LYS A 95 33.82 -16.42 8.04
C LYS A 95 33.11 -15.83 9.27
N ALA A 96 32.34 -14.75 9.10
CA ALA A 96 31.56 -14.17 10.18
C ALA A 96 30.49 -15.15 10.72
N LEU A 97 29.80 -15.86 9.82
CA LEU A 97 28.83 -16.90 10.21
C LEU A 97 29.50 -18.11 10.87
N ASP A 98 30.69 -18.48 10.40
CA ASP A 98 31.50 -19.59 10.94
C ASP A 98 32.03 -19.31 12.34
N ALA A 99 32.33 -18.04 12.64
CA ALA A 99 32.86 -17.61 13.93
C ALA A 99 31.82 -17.60 15.06
N CYS A 100 30.53 -17.76 14.73
CA CYS A 100 29.47 -17.89 15.73
C CYS A 100 29.51 -19.25 16.44
N GLU A 101 28.96 -19.29 17.66
CA GLU A 101 28.87 -20.52 18.45
C GLU A 101 27.42 -20.76 18.90
N PRO A 102 26.69 -21.73 18.28
CA PRO A 102 27.13 -22.60 17.18
C PRO A 102 27.30 -21.85 15.85
N PRO A 103 28.07 -22.39 14.88
CA PRO A 103 28.19 -21.82 13.54
C PRO A 103 26.83 -21.70 12.87
N ILE A 104 26.62 -20.59 12.17
CA ILE A 104 25.34 -20.31 11.54
C ILE A 104 25.31 -20.92 10.13
N PRO A 105 24.27 -21.71 9.77
CA PRO A 105 24.11 -22.24 8.42
C PRO A 105 24.01 -21.16 7.35
N TYR A 106 24.77 -21.32 6.26
CA TYR A 106 24.77 -20.34 5.15
C TYR A 106 23.42 -20.17 4.48
N PRO A 107 22.58 -21.23 4.29
CA PRO A 107 21.29 -21.07 3.64
C PRO A 107 20.31 -20.17 4.40
N TYR A 108 20.57 -19.81 5.66
CA TYR A 108 19.78 -18.81 6.39
C TYR A 108 19.93 -17.39 5.80
N TYR A 109 21.08 -17.09 5.20
CA TYR A 109 21.43 -15.77 4.71
C TYR A 109 21.58 -15.73 3.19
N PHE A 110 22.16 -16.78 2.62
CA PHE A 110 22.56 -16.85 1.23
C PHE A 110 21.76 -17.90 0.47
N CYS A 111 21.68 -17.74 -0.86
CA CYS A 111 21.02 -18.69 -1.74
C CYS A 111 21.87 -19.02 -2.97
N THR A 112 21.62 -20.20 -3.54
CA THR A 112 22.13 -20.58 -4.86
C THR A 112 21.03 -20.42 -5.90
N PRO A 113 21.37 -20.30 -7.19
CA PRO A 113 20.38 -20.31 -8.27
C PRO A 113 19.52 -21.59 -8.25
N ASP A 114 20.13 -22.73 -7.94
CA ASP A 114 19.43 -24.02 -7.85
C ASP A 114 18.38 -24.05 -6.74
N ILE A 115 18.66 -23.43 -5.58
CA ILE A 115 17.66 -23.28 -4.52
C ILE A 115 16.45 -22.49 -5.03
N LEU A 116 16.67 -21.41 -5.77
CA LEU A 116 15.58 -20.58 -6.29
C LEU A 116 14.80 -21.24 -7.44
N VAL A 117 15.44 -22.09 -8.23
CA VAL A 117 14.77 -22.88 -9.27
C VAL A 117 13.94 -24.01 -8.64
N HIS A 118 14.50 -24.71 -7.65
CA HIS A 118 13.85 -25.86 -7.02
C HIS A 118 12.76 -25.46 -6.02
N TYR A 119 12.93 -24.32 -5.34
CA TYR A 119 11.96 -23.74 -4.40
C TYR A 119 11.72 -22.25 -4.72
N PRO A 120 10.96 -21.93 -5.79
CA PRO A 120 10.76 -20.56 -6.23
C PRO A 120 10.16 -19.63 -5.17
N GLU A 121 9.35 -20.17 -4.28
CA GLU A 121 8.76 -19.44 -3.17
C GLU A 121 9.81 -18.84 -2.20
N LEU A 122 11.03 -19.39 -2.17
CA LEU A 122 12.13 -18.86 -1.36
C LEU A 122 12.71 -17.54 -1.90
N VAL A 123 12.38 -17.13 -3.12
CA VAL A 123 12.67 -15.77 -3.59
C VAL A 123 12.10 -14.74 -2.62
N MET A 124 10.92 -14.99 -2.04
CA MET A 124 10.32 -14.09 -1.04
C MET A 124 11.18 -14.04 0.21
N TYR A 125 11.64 -15.20 0.68
CA TYR A 125 12.46 -15.30 1.88
C TYR A 125 13.77 -14.51 1.71
N TYR A 126 14.55 -14.84 0.69
CA TYR A 126 15.87 -14.25 0.46
C TYR A 126 15.79 -12.76 0.12
N ARG A 127 14.76 -12.32 -0.63
CA ARG A 127 14.53 -10.89 -0.86
C ARG A 127 14.29 -10.14 0.46
N ASN A 128 13.53 -10.73 1.39
CA ASN A 128 13.26 -10.11 2.68
C ASN A 128 14.49 -10.13 3.60
N VAL A 129 15.30 -11.19 3.58
CA VAL A 129 16.60 -11.22 4.28
C VAL A 129 17.56 -10.17 3.70
N ALA A 130 17.55 -9.97 2.37
CA ALA A 130 18.32 -8.92 1.72
C ALA A 130 17.76 -7.50 1.95
N MET A 131 16.66 -7.35 2.70
CA MET A 131 16.05 -6.05 3.03
C MET A 131 15.62 -5.23 1.80
N VAL A 132 15.25 -5.90 0.69
CA VAL A 132 14.80 -5.23 -0.54
C VAL A 132 13.30 -5.38 -0.74
N SER A 133 12.62 -4.34 -1.21
CA SER A 133 11.19 -4.40 -1.54
C SER A 133 10.94 -4.93 -2.95
N GLN A 134 9.78 -5.55 -3.18
CA GLN A 134 9.34 -5.95 -4.53
C GLN A 134 9.34 -4.78 -5.52
N LYS A 135 8.99 -3.57 -5.05
CA LYS A 135 8.99 -2.37 -5.89
C LYS A 135 10.39 -2.05 -6.41
N VAL A 136 11.38 -2.05 -5.53
CA VAL A 136 12.78 -1.79 -5.91
C VAL A 136 13.29 -2.84 -6.90
N MET A 137 12.99 -4.11 -6.63
CA MET A 137 13.33 -5.21 -7.55
C MET A 137 12.71 -4.99 -8.94
N ASN A 138 11.43 -4.62 -9.01
CA ASN A 138 10.75 -4.33 -10.26
C ASN A 138 11.33 -3.12 -10.99
N ASP A 139 11.63 -2.03 -10.27
CA ASP A 139 12.20 -0.80 -10.84
C ASP A 139 13.62 -1.05 -11.43
N MET A 140 14.32 -2.08 -10.96
CA MET A 140 15.62 -2.52 -11.48
C MET A 140 15.52 -3.60 -12.58
N GLY A 141 14.32 -3.97 -13.01
CA GLY A 141 14.12 -4.99 -14.05
C GLY A 141 14.21 -6.43 -13.56
N LEU A 142 14.30 -6.67 -12.25
CA LEU A 142 14.38 -7.99 -11.62
C LEU A 142 13.11 -8.30 -10.83
N SER A 143 11.94 -8.17 -11.46
CA SER A 143 10.66 -8.39 -10.75
C SER A 143 10.59 -9.80 -10.13
N THR A 144 10.30 -9.85 -8.83
CA THR A 144 10.24 -11.11 -8.06
C THR A 144 8.81 -11.64 -7.90
N ILE A 145 7.79 -10.87 -8.29
CA ILE A 145 6.38 -11.10 -7.95
C ILE A 145 5.91 -12.51 -8.35
N ALA A 146 6.15 -12.90 -9.60
CA ALA A 146 5.73 -14.20 -10.11
C ALA A 146 6.41 -15.37 -9.39
N TYR A 147 7.70 -15.21 -9.06
CA TYR A 147 8.49 -16.27 -8.43
C TYR A 147 8.13 -16.46 -6.95
N GLU A 148 7.85 -15.36 -6.26
CA GLU A 148 7.29 -15.39 -4.90
C GLU A 148 5.91 -16.09 -4.85
N ALA A 149 5.19 -16.12 -5.97
CA ALA A 149 3.93 -16.87 -6.13
C ALA A 149 4.13 -18.35 -6.52
N GLY A 150 5.38 -18.82 -6.63
CA GLY A 150 5.72 -20.21 -6.94
C GLY A 150 6.03 -20.49 -8.41
N GLN A 151 6.01 -19.47 -9.29
CA GLN A 151 6.49 -19.67 -10.67
C GLN A 151 8.00 -19.90 -10.66
N THR A 152 8.48 -20.92 -11.36
CA THR A 152 9.92 -21.17 -11.46
C THR A 152 10.63 -20.06 -12.25
N PRO A 153 11.67 -19.42 -11.68
CA PRO A 153 12.47 -18.47 -12.43
C PRO A 153 13.29 -19.17 -13.53
N PRO A 154 13.44 -18.56 -14.72
CA PRO A 154 14.46 -18.95 -15.68
C PRO A 154 15.86 -18.96 -15.04
N ALA A 155 16.75 -19.82 -15.51
CA ALA A 155 18.06 -20.05 -14.87
C ALA A 155 18.94 -18.79 -14.80
N ASP A 156 18.93 -17.96 -15.85
CA ASP A 156 19.60 -16.67 -15.89
C ASP A 156 19.02 -15.70 -14.84
N ILE A 157 17.69 -15.63 -14.75
CA ILE A 157 17.02 -14.81 -13.74
C ILE A 157 17.28 -15.32 -12.31
N ALA A 158 17.27 -16.64 -12.09
CA ALA A 158 17.60 -17.23 -10.80
C ALA A 158 19.03 -16.87 -10.38
N THR A 159 19.96 -16.88 -11.34
CA THR A 159 21.36 -16.46 -11.14
C THR A 159 21.44 -14.99 -10.75
N ASP A 160 20.80 -14.11 -11.51
CA ASP A 160 20.79 -12.67 -11.24
C ASP A 160 20.17 -12.34 -9.86
N LEU A 161 19.09 -13.03 -9.50
CA LEU A 161 18.44 -12.87 -8.19
C LEU A 161 19.36 -13.34 -7.05
N ALA A 162 19.95 -14.53 -7.17
CA ALA A 162 20.87 -15.07 -6.16
C ALA A 162 22.07 -14.15 -5.95
N HIS A 163 22.73 -13.73 -7.03
CA HIS A 163 23.86 -12.79 -6.96
C HIS A 163 23.46 -11.46 -6.33
N HIS A 164 22.29 -10.93 -6.69
CA HIS A 164 21.83 -9.66 -6.15
C HIS A 164 21.58 -9.74 -4.64
N PHE A 165 20.87 -10.78 -4.18
CA PHE A 165 20.59 -10.99 -2.77
C PHE A 165 21.87 -11.26 -1.99
N ASN A 166 22.71 -12.19 -2.46
CA ASN A 166 23.95 -12.57 -1.78
C ASN A 166 24.89 -11.38 -1.59
N ARG A 167 25.07 -10.55 -2.62
CA ARG A 167 25.92 -9.35 -2.52
C ARG A 167 25.43 -8.36 -1.47
N ILE A 168 24.11 -8.16 -1.36
CA ILE A 168 23.54 -7.27 -0.34
C ILE A 168 23.72 -7.90 1.04
N VAL A 169 23.37 -9.18 1.18
CA VAL A 169 23.45 -9.88 2.46
C VAL A 169 24.89 -9.98 2.96
N SER A 170 25.88 -10.19 2.07
CA SER A 170 27.30 -10.16 2.44
C SER A 170 27.69 -8.84 3.09
N ALA A 171 27.24 -7.70 2.56
CA ALA A 171 27.49 -6.40 3.16
C ALA A 171 26.78 -6.23 4.52
N LEU A 172 25.57 -6.77 4.68
CA LEU A 172 24.82 -6.71 5.94
C LEU A 172 25.45 -7.59 7.02
N VAL A 173 25.83 -8.82 6.69
CA VAL A 173 26.47 -9.80 7.58
C VAL A 173 27.84 -9.30 8.06
N THR A 174 28.62 -8.67 7.18
CA THR A 174 29.94 -8.13 7.55
C THR A 174 29.86 -6.86 8.40
N THR A 175 28.78 -6.08 8.29
CA THR A 175 28.62 -4.83 9.04
C THR A 175 27.91 -5.03 10.38
N GLY A 176 26.99 -5.99 10.47
CA GLY A 176 26.12 -6.20 11.61
C GLY A 176 26.47 -7.43 12.45
N GLU A 177 25.92 -7.48 13.66
CA GLU A 177 25.97 -8.69 14.48
C GLU A 177 24.96 -9.73 13.97
N VAL A 178 25.47 -10.90 13.59
CA VAL A 178 24.68 -12.05 13.16
C VAL A 178 24.43 -13.01 14.32
N THR A 179 23.24 -13.60 14.33
CA THR A 179 22.85 -14.69 15.23
C THR A 179 22.08 -15.74 14.43
N PRO A 180 21.89 -16.96 14.97
CA PRO A 180 21.08 -17.98 14.30
C PRO A 180 19.66 -17.52 13.96
N GLU A 181 19.08 -16.57 14.68
CA GLU A 181 17.72 -16.06 14.44
C GLU A 181 17.66 -14.72 13.69
N ARG A 182 18.78 -14.01 13.55
CA ARG A 182 18.79 -12.63 13.02
C ARG A 182 18.23 -12.53 11.60
N HIS A 183 18.42 -13.55 10.76
CA HIS A 183 17.83 -13.61 9.43
C HIS A 183 16.27 -13.56 9.48
N LEU A 184 15.64 -14.16 10.50
CA LEU A 184 14.19 -14.10 10.69
C LEU A 184 13.75 -12.69 11.05
N GLU A 185 14.49 -12.03 11.95
CA GLU A 185 14.20 -10.66 12.36
C GLU A 185 14.30 -9.68 11.19
N MET A 186 15.34 -9.84 10.37
CA MET A 186 15.51 -9.09 9.11
C MET A 186 14.31 -9.33 8.19
N ALA A 187 13.98 -10.59 7.94
CA ALA A 187 12.89 -10.95 7.05
C ALA A 187 11.53 -10.39 7.53
N TYR A 188 11.20 -10.54 8.82
CA TYR A 188 9.97 -10.01 9.40
C TYR A 188 9.94 -8.48 9.42
N THR A 189 11.08 -7.82 9.61
CA THR A 189 11.17 -6.35 9.58
C THR A 189 10.83 -5.81 8.17
N ASN A 190 11.42 -6.40 7.13
CA ASN A 190 11.14 -5.99 5.76
C ASN A 190 9.71 -6.36 5.32
N LEU A 191 9.21 -7.52 5.76
CA LEU A 191 7.82 -7.92 5.54
C LEU A 191 6.84 -6.96 6.24
N GLY A 192 7.12 -6.55 7.47
CA GLY A 192 6.33 -5.57 8.22
C GLY A 192 6.25 -4.22 7.52
N THR A 193 7.36 -3.74 6.95
CA THR A 193 7.39 -2.53 6.10
C THR A 193 6.48 -2.69 4.87
N SER A 194 6.50 -3.87 4.23
CA SER A 194 5.66 -4.17 3.06
C SER A 194 4.17 -4.22 3.43
N PHE A 195 3.82 -4.77 4.59
CA PHE A 195 2.45 -4.77 5.11
C PHE A 195 1.97 -3.37 5.46
N ASP A 196 2.82 -2.54 6.08
CA ASP A 196 2.48 -1.17 6.41
C ASP A 196 2.16 -0.35 5.15
N GLY A 197 2.98 -0.49 4.09
CA GLY A 197 2.69 0.10 2.78
C GLY A 197 1.37 -0.39 2.17
N SER A 198 1.10 -1.70 2.25
CA SER A 198 -0.15 -2.30 1.77
C SER A 198 -1.37 -1.82 2.56
N TRP A 199 -1.22 -1.64 3.88
CA TRP A 199 -2.28 -1.14 4.75
C TRP A 199 -2.59 0.33 4.50
N ARG A 200 -1.59 1.19 4.29
CA ARG A 200 -1.83 2.59 3.87
C ARG A 200 -2.68 2.68 2.61
N ASN A 201 -2.42 1.79 1.64
CA ASN A 201 -3.23 1.71 0.42
C ASN A 201 -4.66 1.18 0.67
N GLU A 202 -4.81 0.25 1.61
CA GLU A 202 -6.11 -0.35 1.93
C GLU A 202 -6.99 0.58 2.78
N VAL A 203 -6.44 1.21 3.81
CA VAL A 203 -7.18 2.17 4.65
C VAL A 203 -7.64 3.37 3.85
N GLY A 204 -6.82 3.87 2.92
CA GLY A 204 -7.23 4.91 1.96
C GLY A 204 -8.42 4.46 1.12
N ARG A 205 -8.40 3.22 0.60
CA ARG A 205 -9.53 2.66 -0.15
C ARG A 205 -10.80 2.56 0.71
N LEU A 206 -10.68 2.09 1.95
CA LEU A 206 -11.81 1.97 2.88
C LEU A 206 -12.41 3.33 3.22
N ALA A 207 -11.59 4.36 3.46
CA ALA A 207 -12.06 5.72 3.70
C ALA A 207 -12.87 6.26 2.52
N TYR A 208 -12.42 6.00 1.29
CA TYR A 208 -13.19 6.32 0.08
C TYR A 208 -14.55 5.62 0.04
N VAL A 209 -14.59 4.33 0.35
CA VAL A 209 -15.84 3.57 0.40
C VAL A 209 -16.81 4.14 1.45
N GLU A 210 -16.31 4.47 2.64
CA GLU A 210 -17.12 5.03 3.74
C GLU A 210 -17.78 6.37 3.38
N VAL A 211 -17.22 7.12 2.43
CA VAL A 211 -17.78 8.39 1.94
C VAL A 211 -18.63 8.22 0.69
N ILE A 212 -18.17 7.41 -0.27
CA ILE A 212 -18.84 7.25 -1.56
C ILE A 212 -20.08 6.35 -1.46
N THR A 213 -20.07 5.28 -0.67
CA THR A 213 -21.23 4.37 -0.55
C THR A 213 -22.49 5.10 -0.06
N PRO A 214 -22.47 5.90 1.03
CA PRO A 214 -23.64 6.68 1.45
C PRO A 214 -24.11 7.69 0.40
N LEU A 215 -23.17 8.33 -0.32
CA LEU A 215 -23.48 9.25 -1.40
C LEU A 215 -24.22 8.55 -2.55
N LEU A 216 -23.76 7.37 -2.97
CA LEU A 216 -24.41 6.58 -4.02
C LEU A 216 -25.84 6.19 -3.62
N LEU A 217 -26.03 5.71 -2.39
CA LEU A 217 -27.35 5.37 -1.86
C LEU A 217 -28.27 6.59 -1.80
N HIS A 218 -27.75 7.77 -1.42
CA HIS A 218 -28.53 9.01 -1.43
C HIS A 218 -28.94 9.40 -2.84
N LEU A 219 -28.00 9.41 -3.79
CA LEU A 219 -28.28 9.75 -5.20
C LEU A 219 -29.27 8.78 -5.86
N HIS A 220 -29.21 7.50 -5.50
CA HIS A 220 -30.17 6.49 -5.95
C HIS A 220 -31.57 6.73 -5.39
N LYS A 221 -31.69 7.00 -4.08
CA LYS A 221 -32.96 7.35 -3.43
C LYS A 221 -33.61 8.60 -4.02
N GLN A 222 -32.80 9.57 -4.47
CA GLN A 222 -33.28 10.77 -5.15
C GLN A 222 -33.60 10.54 -6.65
N GLY A 223 -33.37 9.33 -7.17
CA GLY A 223 -33.55 9.02 -8.59
C GLY A 223 -32.51 9.67 -9.52
N CYS A 224 -31.47 10.28 -8.97
CA CYS A 224 -30.44 11.01 -9.73
C CYS A 224 -29.34 10.11 -10.29
N LEU A 225 -29.10 8.95 -9.66
CA LEU A 225 -28.04 8.02 -10.07
C LEU A 225 -28.42 7.30 -11.37
N HIS A 226 -27.50 7.28 -12.33
CA HIS A 226 -27.62 6.51 -13.58
C HIS A 226 -26.71 5.28 -13.58
N SER A 227 -25.44 5.44 -13.26
CA SER A 227 -24.49 4.32 -13.23
C SER A 227 -23.24 4.62 -12.42
N VAL A 228 -22.56 3.57 -11.98
CA VAL A 228 -21.26 3.63 -11.29
C VAL A 228 -20.23 2.85 -12.10
N VAL A 229 -19.09 3.47 -12.41
CA VAL A 229 -17.94 2.80 -13.01
C VAL A 229 -16.94 2.49 -11.91
N TYR A 230 -16.46 1.25 -11.88
CA TYR A 230 -15.56 0.78 -10.84
C TYR A 230 -14.55 -0.21 -11.40
N THR A 231 -13.55 -0.49 -10.57
CA THR A 231 -12.57 -1.55 -10.79
C THR A 231 -12.50 -2.40 -9.52
N LEU A 232 -12.37 -3.72 -9.67
CA LEU A 232 -12.25 -4.61 -8.53
C LEU A 232 -10.78 -4.92 -8.27
N LYS A 233 -10.35 -4.84 -7.00
CA LYS A 233 -9.03 -5.34 -6.62
C LYS A 233 -9.01 -6.87 -6.47
N GLY A 234 -10.17 -7.52 -6.55
CA GLY A 234 -10.34 -8.91 -6.14
C GLY A 234 -10.40 -8.99 -4.61
N PRO A 235 -10.59 -10.19 -4.05
CA PRO A 235 -10.38 -10.40 -2.61
C PRO A 235 -8.97 -9.95 -2.19
N ILE A 236 -8.70 -9.83 -0.89
CA ILE A 236 -7.31 -9.71 -0.43
C ILE A 236 -6.57 -10.92 -1.03
N PRO A 237 -5.54 -10.74 -1.88
CA PRO A 237 -4.90 -11.85 -2.55
C PRO A 237 -4.48 -12.84 -1.49
N LEU A 238 -4.99 -14.06 -1.59
CA LEU A 238 -4.48 -15.17 -0.80
C LEU A 238 -3.15 -15.63 -1.44
N GLY A 239 -2.12 -14.79 -1.34
CA GLY A 239 -0.75 -15.10 -1.71
C GLY A 239 -0.47 -14.76 -3.16
N GLY A 240 0.52 -13.88 -3.39
CA GLY A 240 1.27 -13.72 -4.65
C GLY A 240 0.51 -13.45 -5.96
N GLU A 241 -0.82 -13.53 -6.00
CA GLU A 241 -1.55 -13.48 -7.26
C GLU A 241 -1.36 -12.12 -7.94
N GLU A 242 -0.91 -12.18 -9.19
CA GLU A 242 -0.89 -11.05 -10.10
C GLU A 242 -2.24 -10.35 -10.07
N ILE A 243 -2.22 -9.03 -9.88
CA ILE A 243 -3.42 -8.20 -9.97
C ILE A 243 -3.84 -8.26 -11.45
N PRO A 244 -4.93 -8.96 -11.82
CA PRO A 244 -5.35 -8.98 -13.21
C PRO A 244 -5.62 -7.55 -13.68
N PRO A 245 -5.41 -7.24 -14.97
CA PRO A 245 -5.70 -5.91 -15.50
C PRO A 245 -7.16 -5.58 -15.16
N ARG A 246 -7.31 -4.56 -14.32
CA ARG A 246 -8.61 -4.17 -13.78
C ARG A 246 -9.42 -3.50 -14.86
N THR A 247 -10.10 -4.30 -15.65
CA THR A 247 -11.03 -3.81 -16.66
C THR A 247 -12.11 -3.02 -15.94
N PRO A 248 -12.30 -1.73 -16.26
CA PRO A 248 -13.39 -0.95 -15.68
C PRO A 248 -14.73 -1.62 -15.97
N GLN A 249 -15.50 -1.86 -14.93
CA GLN A 249 -16.86 -2.39 -15.00
C GLN A 249 -17.86 -1.26 -14.75
N LYS A 250 -19.09 -1.43 -15.23
CA LYS A 250 -20.16 -0.45 -15.10
C LYS A 250 -21.40 -1.11 -14.51
N LEU A 251 -21.82 -0.64 -13.34
CA LEU A 251 -23.10 -0.96 -12.73
C LEU A 251 -24.12 0.09 -13.18
N ILE A 252 -25.13 -0.31 -13.96
CA ILE A 252 -26.26 0.55 -14.32
C ILE A 252 -27.31 0.40 -13.22
N VAL A 253 -27.86 1.53 -12.76
CA VAL A 253 -28.79 1.55 -11.63
C VAL A 253 -30.14 2.09 -12.08
N ASP A 254 -31.20 1.35 -11.78
CA ASP A 254 -32.58 1.75 -11.96
C ASP A 254 -33.33 1.81 -10.62
N THR A 255 -34.62 2.17 -10.65
CA THR A 255 -35.45 2.30 -9.45
C THR A 255 -35.72 0.96 -8.74
N GLY A 256 -35.54 -0.17 -9.42
CA GLY A 256 -35.75 -1.51 -8.85
C GLY A 256 -34.46 -2.18 -8.37
N THR A 257 -33.30 -1.60 -8.65
CA THR A 257 -32.00 -2.13 -8.25
C THR A 257 -31.85 -2.08 -6.73
N ASP A 258 -31.57 -3.23 -6.10
CA ASP A 258 -31.13 -3.28 -4.71
C ASP A 258 -29.66 -2.84 -4.61
N LEU A 259 -29.46 -1.52 -4.67
CA LEU A 259 -28.13 -0.94 -4.70
C LEU A 259 -27.34 -1.25 -3.43
N GLU A 260 -27.99 -1.41 -2.28
CA GLU A 260 -27.30 -1.70 -1.03
C GLU A 260 -26.65 -3.09 -1.05
N ALA A 261 -27.37 -4.11 -1.55
CA ALA A 261 -26.82 -5.45 -1.73
C ALA A 261 -25.66 -5.48 -2.75
N GLU A 262 -25.81 -4.77 -3.88
CA GLU A 262 -24.78 -4.68 -4.91
C GLU A 262 -23.50 -4.01 -4.39
N LEU A 263 -23.62 -2.85 -3.73
CA LEU A 263 -22.45 -2.14 -3.18
C LEU A 263 -21.74 -2.99 -2.11
N LYS A 264 -22.49 -3.70 -1.27
CA LYS A 264 -21.91 -4.63 -0.28
C LYS A 264 -21.08 -5.73 -0.96
N HIS A 265 -21.59 -6.33 -2.03
CA HIS A 265 -20.84 -7.34 -2.79
C HIS A 265 -19.56 -6.76 -3.43
N LEU A 266 -19.64 -5.55 -3.99
CA LEU A 266 -18.48 -4.86 -4.55
C LEU A 266 -17.43 -4.54 -3.48
N GLU A 267 -17.86 -4.13 -2.28
CA GLU A 267 -16.97 -3.87 -1.15
C GLU A 267 -16.20 -5.12 -0.69
N GLU A 268 -16.85 -6.29 -0.65
CA GLU A 268 -16.22 -7.58 -0.37
C GLU A 268 -15.14 -7.95 -1.40
N GLN A 269 -15.33 -7.54 -2.66
CA GLN A 269 -14.37 -7.69 -3.76
C GLN A 269 -13.37 -6.53 -3.88
N ARG A 270 -13.26 -5.71 -2.82
CA ARG A 270 -12.35 -4.57 -2.72
C ARG A 270 -12.51 -3.60 -3.88
N VAL A 271 -13.72 -3.10 -4.08
CA VAL A 271 -14.03 -2.08 -5.09
C VAL A 271 -13.16 -0.83 -4.97
N VAL A 272 -12.84 -0.28 -6.13
CA VAL A 272 -12.28 1.07 -6.33
C VAL A 272 -13.20 1.77 -7.32
N TYR A 273 -14.01 2.70 -6.82
CA TYR A 273 -14.88 3.52 -7.65
C TYR A 273 -14.05 4.49 -8.50
N ARG A 274 -14.48 4.68 -9.76
CA ARG A 274 -13.78 5.50 -10.76
C ARG A 274 -14.62 6.66 -11.25
N GLU A 275 -15.92 6.45 -11.40
CA GLU A 275 -16.84 7.46 -11.91
C GLU A 275 -18.26 7.18 -11.43
N VAL A 276 -18.99 8.23 -11.06
CA VAL A 276 -20.43 8.20 -10.79
C VAL A 276 -21.12 9.05 -11.84
N ARG A 277 -22.07 8.47 -12.59
CA ARG A 277 -22.84 9.19 -13.61
C ARG A 277 -24.24 9.46 -13.09
N LEU A 278 -24.68 10.71 -13.26
CA LEU A 278 -26.01 11.17 -12.94
C LEU A 278 -26.89 11.18 -14.20
N ARG A 279 -28.21 11.11 -14.02
CA ARG A 279 -29.18 11.10 -15.12
C ARG A 279 -29.23 12.39 -15.92
N ASN A 280 -28.77 13.50 -15.34
CA ASN A 280 -28.74 14.81 -16.00
C ASN A 280 -27.47 15.03 -16.84
N GLY A 281 -26.64 14.01 -17.06
CA GLY A 281 -25.39 14.09 -17.83
C GLY A 281 -24.16 14.50 -17.00
N ASN A 282 -24.34 14.95 -15.75
CA ASN A 282 -23.21 15.26 -14.88
C ASN A 282 -22.51 13.97 -14.42
N ARG A 283 -21.19 14.07 -14.23
CA ARG A 283 -20.37 12.97 -13.73
C ARG A 283 -19.45 13.44 -12.61
N LEU A 284 -19.26 12.57 -11.63
CA LEU A 284 -18.29 12.70 -10.56
C LEU A 284 -17.16 11.71 -10.82
N LEU A 285 -16.00 12.20 -11.19
CA LEU A 285 -14.78 11.42 -11.38
C LEU A 285 -14.10 11.23 -10.02
N LEU A 286 -13.68 10.00 -9.75
CA LEU A 286 -13.12 9.60 -8.46
C LEU A 286 -11.68 9.12 -8.63
N ASN A 287 -10.85 9.38 -7.62
CA ASN A 287 -9.45 8.94 -7.57
C ASN A 287 -8.67 9.35 -8.82
N ARG A 288 -8.76 10.63 -9.18
CA ARG A 288 -8.13 11.23 -10.36
C ARG A 288 -7.07 12.24 -9.92
N GLN A 289 -5.90 12.16 -10.54
CA GLN A 289 -4.88 13.18 -10.43
C GLN A 289 -5.01 14.11 -11.63
N ILE A 290 -5.07 15.42 -11.37
CA ILE A 290 -4.85 16.43 -12.40
C ILE A 290 -3.35 16.51 -12.61
N THR A 291 -2.92 16.28 -13.85
CA THR A 291 -1.54 16.51 -14.27
C THR A 291 -1.50 17.81 -15.06
N TRP A 292 -0.62 18.73 -14.70
CA TRP A 292 -0.28 19.89 -15.54
C TRP A 292 1.20 19.88 -15.86
N TYR A 293 1.57 20.54 -16.96
CA TYR A 293 2.96 20.70 -17.34
C TYR A 293 3.33 22.16 -17.12
N ASP A 294 4.50 22.40 -16.52
CA ASP A 294 5.03 23.76 -16.45
C ASP A 294 5.61 24.19 -17.81
N VAL A 295 6.08 25.45 -17.88
CA VAL A 295 6.70 26.02 -19.07
C VAL A 295 8.00 25.32 -19.49
N GLU A 296 8.62 24.55 -18.59
CA GLU A 296 9.82 23.76 -18.83
C GLU A 296 9.49 22.33 -19.27
N GLY A 297 8.20 21.95 -19.30
CA GLY A 297 7.72 20.62 -19.66
C GLY A 297 7.73 19.62 -18.51
N ASN A 298 8.00 20.05 -17.28
CA ASN A 298 7.94 19.15 -16.13
C ASN A 298 6.47 18.88 -15.76
N ALA A 299 6.15 17.61 -15.52
CA ALA A 299 4.82 17.19 -15.11
C ALA A 299 4.64 17.37 -13.60
N HIS A 300 3.63 18.12 -13.21
CA HIS A 300 3.18 18.31 -11.84
C HIS A 300 1.81 17.65 -11.65
N ARG A 301 1.56 17.07 -10.49
CA ARG A 301 0.32 16.35 -10.21
C ARG A 301 -0.31 16.85 -8.91
N ILE A 302 -1.61 17.16 -8.96
CA ILE A 302 -2.43 17.46 -7.79
C ILE A 302 -3.64 16.53 -7.80
N GLY A 303 -3.99 15.97 -6.65
CA GLY A 303 -5.15 15.10 -6.52
C GLY A 303 -6.33 15.85 -5.93
N PRO A 304 -7.29 16.31 -6.72
CA PRO A 304 -8.67 16.27 -6.26
C PRO A 304 -9.15 14.82 -6.37
N ASP A 305 -9.22 14.17 -5.22
CA ASP A 305 -9.79 12.83 -5.03
C ASP A 305 -11.22 12.70 -5.62
N MET A 306 -11.92 13.83 -5.74
CA MET A 306 -13.22 13.97 -6.41
C MET A 306 -13.24 15.15 -7.37
N LEU A 307 -13.76 14.95 -8.58
CA LEU A 307 -13.92 15.98 -9.62
C LEU A 307 -15.30 15.91 -10.25
N SER A 308 -16.04 17.02 -10.25
CA SER A 308 -17.28 17.11 -11.00
C SER A 308 -17.03 17.65 -12.41
N SER A 309 -17.67 17.04 -13.41
CA SER A 309 -17.67 17.50 -14.79
C SER A 309 -19.02 17.24 -15.45
N SER A 310 -19.26 17.87 -16.60
CA SER A 310 -20.43 17.65 -17.46
C SER A 310 -19.96 17.41 -18.90
N ASP A 311 -20.90 17.20 -19.82
CA ASP A 311 -20.59 17.10 -21.25
C ASP A 311 -20.17 18.44 -21.87
N GLU A 312 -20.48 19.56 -21.19
CA GLU A 312 -20.17 20.92 -21.64
C GLU A 312 -18.98 21.56 -20.90
N THR A 313 -18.67 21.09 -19.68
CA THR A 313 -17.65 21.70 -18.83
C THR A 313 -16.75 20.63 -18.22
N ASP A 314 -15.43 20.76 -18.45
CA ASP A 314 -14.44 19.77 -18.01
C ASP A 314 -14.28 19.71 -16.48
N ILE A 315 -14.42 20.82 -15.76
CA ILE A 315 -14.34 20.87 -14.29
C ILE A 315 -15.33 21.89 -13.74
N LEU A 316 -16.24 21.45 -12.88
CA LEU A 316 -17.21 22.29 -12.16
C LEU A 316 -16.76 22.57 -10.72
N TRP A 317 -16.25 21.55 -10.02
CA TRP A 317 -15.61 21.65 -8.70
C TRP A 317 -14.70 20.44 -8.46
N GLY A 318 -13.75 20.60 -7.53
CA GLY A 318 -12.85 19.53 -7.09
C GLY A 318 -12.74 19.51 -5.57
N GLY A 319 -12.55 18.33 -4.99
CA GLY A 319 -12.36 18.12 -3.57
C GLY A 319 -11.30 17.06 -3.30
N GLU A 320 -10.59 17.20 -2.18
CA GLU A 320 -9.60 16.24 -1.71
C GLU A 320 -10.18 15.42 -0.55
N LEU A 321 -9.94 14.11 -0.58
CA LEU A 321 -10.39 13.13 0.38
C LEU A 321 -9.17 12.38 0.93
N LYS A 322 -8.58 12.92 1.99
CA LYS A 322 -7.47 12.26 2.68
C LYS A 322 -7.98 11.24 3.67
N GLY A 323 -7.77 9.97 3.37
CA GLY A 323 -7.76 8.91 4.38
C GLY A 323 -6.41 8.91 5.11
N GLY A 324 -6.37 9.38 6.35
CA GLY A 324 -5.17 9.28 7.19
C GLY A 324 -4.97 7.85 7.68
N ALA A 325 -3.75 7.32 7.58
CA ALA A 325 -3.39 6.06 8.26
C ALA A 325 -3.35 6.23 9.79
N ASP A 326 -3.22 7.48 10.24
CA ASP A 326 -3.24 7.91 11.64
C ASP A 326 -4.48 8.78 11.90
N PRO A 327 -5.55 8.23 12.51
CA PRO A 327 -6.74 8.97 12.86
C PRO A 327 -6.54 9.95 14.04
N ALA A 328 -5.38 9.95 14.71
CA ALA A 328 -5.06 10.88 15.78
C ALA A 328 -4.35 12.16 15.28
N GLY A 329 -3.90 12.19 14.03
CA GLY A 329 -3.17 13.30 13.42
C GLY A 329 -3.94 14.10 12.37
N SER A 330 -5.21 13.76 12.11
CA SER A 330 -6.07 14.36 11.07
C SER A 330 -7.09 15.34 11.63
#